data_AF-A0A1W1YMD2-F1
#
_entry.id   AF-A0A1W1YMD2-F1
#
_cell.length_a   1.000
_cell.length_b   1.000
_cell.length_c   1.000
_cell.angle_alpha   90.00
_cell.angle_beta   90.00
_cell.angle_gamma   90.00
#
_symmetry.space_group_name_H-M   'P 1'
#
loop_
_entity.id
_entity.type
_entity.pdbx_description
1 polymer ?
#
loop_
_entity_poly.entity_id
_entity_poly.type
_entity_poly.pdbx_seq_one_letter_code
_entity_poly.pdbx_strand_id
1 'polypeptide(L)'
;MTLESLYEGLNPQDFYLGKITQVYRSNCIAQIDNPAVMSDRERFNKSFLPNTINYFVIIESTLGLFLGEVFENKASRKNIFELTSMFEDEKPSDYHEIVIDTVALMPPEADKFNLAGFSTIGITDKVYFATDAVYKLFMRSLEFTAENEEPLPAFATYLNRSQADVCLRPSTLFNRHLMCIGATNSGKSTTALAILDKLVSSGRKALIIDPTGEYRNAFSDSEIRKMTLGVDTTISPGKISMEQWEKLFETENSSQGAVLSEAITSLRYMKKTGQDEYYIKVGENIDEVQENLASVSKDDTDFNLDLLPEQIQAESVCEPDRDNNYNFRYRYDSLKANNNASLIQKIQYQMTNTKFLQFFSNDPEMNNLLDVIDEFVHTPDESLYIDTSSLGASEGIGGMVVDLVSTFVISRDNIYPFVYFIDEVHRYAKSRYSDKEYHGGLTLLAREGRKKGIFLYLTTQNPKDVSPILFGQIGTMLIHRLMLNDEIRAVESHLDDYALKHVRKLNQGEVILTSVNLLHNMFIHVKKSERTQYNDTPLL
;
A
#
# COMPACT_ATOMS: atom_id res chain seq x y z
N MET A 1 12.44 -23.24 26.54
CA MET A 1 13.78 -23.57 25.99
C MET A 1 14.86 -22.98 26.93
N THR A 2 15.94 -23.69 27.27
CA THR A 2 16.98 -23.20 28.23
C THR A 2 18.14 -22.52 27.50
N LEU A 3 18.93 -21.69 28.19
CA LEU A 3 20.13 -21.05 27.62
C LEU A 3 21.03 -22.10 26.96
N GLU A 4 21.32 -23.20 27.65
CA GLU A 4 22.16 -24.31 27.15
C GLU A 4 21.68 -24.88 25.81
N SER A 5 20.36 -24.95 25.59
CA SER A 5 19.81 -25.44 24.33
C SER A 5 20.02 -24.50 23.13
N LEU A 6 20.22 -23.19 23.37
CA LEU A 6 20.51 -22.22 22.31
C LEU A 6 21.97 -22.25 21.82
N TYR A 7 22.84 -22.92 22.56
CA TYR A 7 24.26 -23.03 22.24
C TYR A 7 24.65 -24.41 21.69
N GLU A 8 23.69 -25.32 21.47
CA GLU A 8 23.83 -26.59 20.70
C GLU A 8 25.19 -27.33 20.84
N GLY A 9 25.65 -27.57 22.07
CA GLY A 9 26.91 -28.29 22.35
C GLY A 9 28.15 -27.42 22.49
N LEU A 10 28.01 -26.09 22.42
CA LEU A 10 29.01 -25.11 22.81
C LEU A 10 28.85 -24.76 24.30
N ASN A 11 29.94 -24.34 24.96
CA ASN A 11 29.88 -23.89 26.34
C ASN A 11 29.38 -22.43 26.40
N PRO A 12 28.23 -22.11 27.02
CA PRO A 12 27.71 -20.74 27.08
C PRO A 12 28.68 -19.75 27.73
N GLN A 13 29.57 -20.21 28.60
CA GLN A 13 30.60 -19.37 29.22
C GLN A 13 31.60 -18.79 28.21
N ASP A 14 31.81 -19.45 27.08
CA ASP A 14 32.68 -18.94 26.01
C ASP A 14 32.06 -17.73 25.29
N PHE A 15 30.76 -17.52 25.45
CA PHE A 15 29.97 -16.43 24.86
C PHE A 15 29.54 -15.38 25.88
N TYR A 16 29.93 -15.56 27.15
CA TYR A 16 29.60 -14.61 28.22
C TYR A 16 30.33 -13.28 28.00
N LEU A 17 29.54 -12.21 28.01
CA LEU A 17 30.02 -10.84 27.81
C LEU A 17 30.24 -10.11 29.12
N GLY A 18 29.27 -10.18 30.02
CA GLY A 18 29.24 -9.37 31.23
C GLY A 18 27.85 -9.34 31.86
N LYS A 19 27.58 -8.26 32.61
CA LYS A 19 26.32 -8.13 33.37
C LYS A 19 25.66 -6.78 33.17
N ILE A 20 24.34 -6.78 33.31
CA ILE A 20 23.54 -5.57 33.33
C ILE A 20 23.88 -4.76 34.59
N THR A 21 24.29 -3.51 34.39
CA THR A 21 24.62 -2.57 35.47
C THR A 21 23.55 -1.50 35.63
N GLN A 22 22.86 -1.14 34.55
CA GLN A 22 21.83 -0.11 34.55
C GLN A 22 20.62 -0.55 33.70
N VAL A 23 19.42 -0.25 34.18
CA VAL A 23 18.17 -0.58 33.49
C VAL A 23 17.33 0.69 33.37
N TYR A 24 16.93 0.98 32.13
CA TYR A 24 16.01 2.07 31.80
C TYR A 24 14.69 1.48 31.28
N ARG A 25 13.73 2.35 31.01
CA ARG A 25 12.40 1.93 30.52
C ARG A 25 12.45 1.23 29.15
N SER A 26 13.40 1.62 28.31
CA SER A 26 13.48 1.20 26.91
C SER A 26 14.83 0.60 26.52
N ASN A 27 15.82 0.57 27.41
CA ASN A 27 17.11 -0.05 27.14
C ASN A 27 17.82 -0.39 28.46
N CYS A 28 18.92 -1.11 28.36
CA CYS A 28 19.79 -1.42 29.49
C CYS A 28 21.26 -1.24 29.10
N ILE A 29 22.11 -1.08 30.11
CA ILE A 29 23.56 -0.98 29.94
C ILE A 29 24.18 -2.22 30.57
N ALA A 30 25.04 -2.89 29.82
CA ALA A 30 25.88 -3.97 30.32
C ALA A 30 27.33 -3.52 30.38
N GLN A 31 27.98 -3.80 31.51
CA GLN A 31 29.43 -3.71 31.63
C GLN A 31 30.04 -5.03 31.16
N ILE A 32 31.06 -4.94 30.31
CA ILE A 32 31.74 -6.10 29.73
C ILE A 32 32.85 -6.54 30.67
N ASP A 33 32.76 -7.79 31.13
CA ASP A 33 33.75 -8.43 32.00
C ASP A 33 34.83 -9.15 31.17
N ASN A 34 34.49 -9.57 29.94
CA ASN A 34 35.34 -10.40 29.10
C ASN A 34 35.63 -9.75 27.73
N PRO A 35 36.54 -8.75 27.67
CA PRO A 35 36.87 -8.05 26.43
C PRO A 35 37.59 -8.93 25.39
N ALA A 36 38.17 -10.06 25.82
CA ALA A 36 38.84 -11.00 24.92
C ALA A 36 37.86 -11.61 23.91
N VAL A 37 36.64 -11.93 24.34
CA VAL A 37 35.59 -12.46 23.46
C VAL A 37 35.18 -11.42 22.40
N MET A 38 35.25 -10.13 22.73
CA MET A 38 34.97 -9.09 21.74
C MET A 38 36.06 -8.97 20.66
N SER A 39 37.28 -9.41 20.96
CA SER A 39 38.44 -9.26 20.07
C SER A 39 38.60 -10.44 19.10
N ASP A 40 37.98 -11.59 19.41
CA ASP A 40 38.09 -12.82 18.64
C ASP A 40 37.10 -12.83 17.46
N ARG A 41 37.53 -12.24 16.34
CA ARG A 41 36.75 -12.19 15.09
C ARG A 41 36.70 -13.52 14.34
N GLU A 42 37.54 -14.50 14.69
CA GLU A 42 37.59 -15.79 14.01
C GLU A 42 36.52 -16.75 14.53
N ARG A 43 36.11 -16.61 15.81
CA ARG A 43 35.04 -17.39 16.42
C ARG A 43 33.64 -17.07 15.91
N PHE A 44 33.43 -15.90 15.33
CA PHE A 44 32.11 -15.44 14.89
C PHE A 44 32.08 -15.32 13.36
N ASN A 45 31.06 -15.91 12.73
CA ASN A 45 30.84 -15.77 11.29
C ASN A 45 30.75 -14.28 10.89
N LYS A 46 31.00 -13.95 9.61
CA LYS A 46 30.94 -12.58 9.04
C LYS A 46 29.67 -11.77 9.39
N SER A 47 28.60 -12.44 9.80
CA SER A 47 27.34 -11.83 10.25
C SER A 47 27.45 -11.09 11.59
N PHE A 48 28.44 -11.40 12.44
CA PHE A 48 28.63 -10.78 13.75
C PHE A 48 30.03 -10.22 13.87
N LEU A 49 30.09 -8.89 13.96
CA LEU A 49 31.33 -8.17 14.21
C LEU A 49 31.34 -7.76 15.67
N PRO A 50 31.94 -8.55 16.57
CA PRO A 50 32.10 -8.11 17.94
C PRO A 50 32.92 -6.79 17.96
N ASN A 51 32.58 -5.88 18.88
CA ASN A 51 32.96 -4.46 18.92
C ASN A 51 32.24 -3.48 17.99
N THR A 52 31.21 -3.89 17.24
CA THR A 52 30.37 -2.95 16.49
C THR A 52 29.05 -2.66 17.21
N ILE A 53 28.05 -2.21 16.46
CA ILE A 53 26.65 -2.13 16.87
C ILE A 53 25.82 -3.02 15.92
N ASN A 54 24.52 -3.12 16.16
CA ASN A 54 23.51 -3.88 15.41
C ASN A 54 23.74 -5.40 15.42
N TYR A 55 24.30 -5.96 16.49
CA TYR A 55 24.33 -7.40 16.75
C TYR A 55 23.43 -7.75 17.94
N PHE A 56 23.03 -9.01 18.04
CA PHE A 56 22.15 -9.48 19.10
C PHE A 56 22.94 -10.08 20.26
N VAL A 57 22.35 -9.96 21.44
CA VAL A 57 22.78 -10.58 22.68
C VAL A 57 21.59 -11.29 23.32
N ILE A 58 21.88 -12.32 24.08
CA ILE A 58 20.90 -12.98 24.96
C ILE A 58 21.15 -12.52 26.39
N ILE A 59 20.09 -12.14 27.07
CA ILE A 59 20.14 -11.77 28.48
C ILE A 59 19.35 -12.82 29.27
N GLU A 60 20.07 -13.50 30.16
CA GLU A 60 19.49 -14.52 31.04
C GLU A 60 18.86 -13.84 32.25
N SER A 61 17.55 -13.97 32.39
CA SER A 61 16.77 -13.40 33.49
C SER A 61 15.86 -14.44 34.12
N THR A 62 15.34 -14.12 35.31
CA THR A 62 14.36 -14.99 36.03
C THR A 62 13.05 -15.16 35.26
N LEU A 63 12.69 -14.20 34.41
CA LEU A 63 11.48 -14.23 33.57
C LEU A 63 11.65 -15.07 32.29
N GLY A 64 12.88 -15.47 31.96
CA GLY A 64 13.21 -16.15 30.70
C GLY A 64 14.41 -15.50 30.01
N LEU A 65 14.52 -15.75 28.70
CA LEU A 65 15.63 -15.27 27.88
C LEU A 65 15.18 -14.06 27.07
N PHE A 66 15.81 -12.91 27.31
CA PHE A 66 15.59 -11.72 26.50
C PHE A 66 16.55 -11.72 25.30
N LEU A 67 16.04 -11.35 24.14
CA LEU A 67 16.82 -10.99 22.98
C LEU A 67 17.01 -9.47 22.98
N GLY A 68 18.27 -9.04 23.01
CA GLY A 68 18.63 -7.62 22.96
C GLY A 68 19.45 -7.28 21.72
N GLU A 69 19.34 -6.06 21.23
CA GLU A 69 20.17 -5.50 20.16
C GLU A 69 21.11 -4.44 20.70
N VAL A 70 22.41 -4.60 20.46
CA VAL A 70 23.42 -3.60 20.86
C VAL A 70 23.41 -2.45 19.87
N PHE A 71 22.99 -1.25 20.30
CA PHE A 71 22.94 -0.07 19.43
C PHE A 71 24.01 0.98 19.74
N GLU A 72 24.69 0.86 20.88
CA GLU A 72 25.80 1.73 21.26
C GLU A 72 26.89 0.93 21.99
N ASN A 73 28.16 1.24 21.71
CA ASN A 73 29.32 0.63 22.34
C ASN A 73 30.29 1.73 22.79
N LYS A 74 30.59 1.78 24.09
CA LYS A 74 31.43 2.80 24.73
C LYS A 74 32.65 2.13 25.34
N ALA A 75 33.83 2.59 24.92
CA ALA A 75 35.06 2.38 25.67
C ALA A 75 35.30 3.62 26.53
N SER A 76 35.17 3.49 27.85
CA SER A 76 35.41 4.60 28.76
C SER A 76 36.81 4.48 29.37
N ARG A 77 37.55 5.59 29.37
CA ARG A 77 38.69 5.79 30.26
C ARG A 77 38.17 6.55 31.48
N LYS A 78 38.50 6.12 32.71
CA LYS A 78 38.31 7.01 33.88
C LYS A 78 38.92 8.38 33.55
N ASN A 79 38.18 9.45 33.84
CA ASN A 79 38.58 10.81 33.51
C ASN A 79 40.02 11.07 33.98
N ILE A 80 40.84 11.69 33.11
CA ILE A 80 42.19 12.19 33.46
C ILE A 80 42.17 13.07 34.73
N PHE A 81 41.00 13.63 35.07
CA PHE A 81 40.78 14.48 36.24
C PHE A 81 40.62 13.73 37.59
N GLU A 82 40.40 12.41 37.57
CA GLU A 82 40.42 11.57 38.80
C GLU A 82 41.82 11.04 39.14
N LEU A 83 42.80 11.20 38.24
CA LEU A 83 44.19 10.76 38.46
C LEU A 83 44.97 11.65 39.44
N THR A 84 44.46 12.81 39.83
CA THR A 84 45.17 13.74 40.73
C THR A 84 44.92 13.49 42.21
N SER A 85 44.00 12.59 42.60
CA SER A 85 43.59 12.47 44.01
C SER A 85 43.75 11.09 44.66
N MET A 86 44.24 10.04 44.00
CA MET A 86 44.54 8.77 44.70
C MET A 86 45.81 8.11 44.17
N PHE A 87 46.74 7.90 45.11
CA PHE A 87 47.92 7.06 45.16
C PHE A 87 48.27 6.19 43.94
N GLU A 88 49.54 6.28 43.54
CA GLU A 88 50.28 5.37 42.65
C GLU A 88 50.04 3.90 43.04
N ASP A 89 49.25 3.17 42.23
CA ASP A 89 49.42 1.73 41.87
C ASP A 89 48.15 1.08 41.29
N GLU A 90 47.01 1.78 41.18
CA GLU A 90 45.87 1.25 40.42
C GLU A 90 46.00 1.59 38.92
N LYS A 91 46.29 0.57 38.10
CA LYS A 91 46.12 0.68 36.64
C LYS A 91 44.69 1.15 36.36
N PRO A 92 44.46 2.19 35.55
CA PRO A 92 43.12 2.56 35.15
C PRO A 92 42.48 1.34 34.48
N SER A 93 41.44 0.79 35.11
CA SER A 93 40.64 -0.26 34.50
C SER A 93 39.78 0.40 33.42
N ASP A 94 40.25 0.37 32.19
CA ASP A 94 39.39 0.65 31.03
C ASP A 94 38.20 -0.33 31.12
N TYR A 95 36.99 0.20 31.22
CA TYR A 95 35.79 -0.62 31.22
C TYR A 95 34.98 -0.30 29.96
N HIS A 96 34.46 -1.37 29.36
CA HIS A 96 33.66 -1.30 28.16
C HIS A 96 32.19 -1.46 28.54
N GLU A 97 31.35 -0.56 28.05
CA GLU A 97 29.91 -0.60 28.24
C GLU A 97 29.23 -0.73 26.89
N ILE A 98 28.21 -1.58 26.84
CA ILE A 98 27.30 -1.66 25.70
C ILE A 98 25.90 -1.27 26.14
N VAL A 99 25.22 -0.52 25.27
CA VAL A 99 23.81 -0.18 25.45
C VAL A 99 22.99 -1.11 24.56
N ILE A 100 22.04 -1.80 25.19
CA ILE A 100 21.25 -2.87 24.61
C ILE A 100 19.78 -2.43 24.61
N ASP A 101 19.15 -2.46 23.44
CA ASP A 101 17.70 -2.33 23.29
C ASP A 101 17.05 -3.71 23.43
N THR A 102 15.91 -3.80 24.12
CA THR A 102 15.23 -5.07 24.37
C THR A 102 14.24 -5.36 23.24
N VAL A 103 14.55 -6.36 22.41
CA VAL A 103 13.74 -6.68 21.22
C VAL A 103 12.61 -7.64 21.58
N ALA A 104 12.92 -8.71 22.32
CA ALA A 104 11.95 -9.78 22.57
C ALA A 104 12.25 -10.56 23.85
N LEU A 105 11.26 -11.33 24.31
CA LEU A 105 11.35 -12.24 25.45
C LEU A 105 10.87 -13.63 25.02
N MET A 106 11.64 -14.65 25.38
CA MET A 106 11.24 -16.05 25.34
C MET A 106 11.06 -16.56 26.79
N PRO A 107 9.81 -16.74 27.24
CA PRO A 107 9.53 -17.37 28.53
C PRO A 107 10.11 -18.80 28.63
N PRO A 108 10.36 -19.34 29.83
CA PRO A 108 11.02 -20.64 30.01
C PRO A 108 10.31 -21.81 29.32
N GLU A 109 8.98 -21.77 29.27
CA GLU A 109 8.13 -22.80 28.66
C GLU A 109 7.90 -22.58 27.15
N ALA A 110 8.30 -21.43 26.62
CA ALA A 110 8.17 -21.11 25.20
C ALA A 110 9.35 -21.66 24.37
N ASP A 111 9.09 -21.82 23.09
CA ASP A 111 10.04 -22.19 22.04
C ASP A 111 10.19 -21.10 20.97
N LYS A 112 9.64 -19.90 21.24
CA LYS A 112 9.68 -18.73 20.36
C LYS A 112 9.82 -17.43 21.14
N PHE A 113 10.40 -16.44 20.48
CA PHE A 113 10.46 -15.07 20.98
C PHE A 113 9.14 -14.34 20.76
N ASN A 114 8.67 -13.65 21.79
CA ASN A 114 7.50 -12.77 21.75
C ASN A 114 7.90 -11.35 22.15
N LEU A 115 7.02 -10.37 21.92
CA LEU A 115 7.24 -9.02 22.43
C LEU A 115 7.41 -9.05 23.95
N ALA A 116 8.45 -8.37 24.46
CA ALA A 116 8.75 -8.32 25.89
C ALA A 116 7.64 -7.62 26.70
N GLY A 117 6.87 -6.73 26.06
CA GLY A 117 5.79 -5.99 26.71
C GLY A 117 6.31 -5.12 27.85
N PHE A 118 5.75 -5.30 29.06
CA PHE A 118 6.20 -4.61 30.27
C PHE A 118 7.26 -5.40 31.07
N SER A 119 7.72 -6.53 30.54
CA SER A 119 8.73 -7.35 31.22
C SER A 119 10.07 -6.64 31.18
N THR A 120 10.66 -6.42 32.34
CA THR A 120 11.94 -5.71 32.48
C THR A 120 13.04 -6.67 32.90
N ILE A 121 14.23 -6.40 32.40
CA ILE A 121 15.47 -7.07 32.79
C ILE A 121 15.91 -6.58 34.19
N GLY A 122 16.58 -7.45 34.96
CA GLY A 122 17.13 -7.13 36.26
C GLY A 122 18.57 -6.59 36.18
N ILE A 123 18.97 -5.82 37.18
CA ILE A 123 20.40 -5.53 37.41
C ILE A 123 21.07 -6.85 37.77
N THR A 124 22.31 -7.04 37.33
CA THR A 124 23.13 -8.27 37.46
C THR A 124 22.76 -9.44 36.55
N ASP A 125 21.70 -9.32 35.76
CA ASP A 125 21.38 -10.31 34.72
C ASP A 125 22.57 -10.45 33.76
N LYS A 126 22.82 -11.69 33.34
CA LYS A 126 24.01 -12.04 32.56
C LYS A 126 23.74 -11.85 31.08
N VAL A 127 24.73 -11.31 30.38
CA VAL A 127 24.66 -11.04 28.95
C VAL A 127 25.59 -11.98 28.19
N TYR A 128 25.08 -12.54 27.11
CA TYR A 128 25.78 -13.50 26.26
C TYR A 128 25.68 -13.06 24.79
N PHE A 129 26.71 -13.33 24.00
CA PHE A 129 26.62 -13.15 22.54
C PHE A 129 25.60 -14.10 21.92
N ALA A 130 24.77 -13.59 21.00
CA ALA A 130 23.89 -14.44 20.21
C ALA A 130 24.67 -15.29 19.19
N THR A 131 24.28 -16.56 19.03
CA THR A 131 24.83 -17.50 18.05
C THR A 131 23.94 -17.63 16.83
N ASP A 132 24.44 -18.22 15.73
CA ASP A 132 23.64 -18.51 14.53
C ASP A 132 22.33 -19.26 14.85
N ALA A 133 22.30 -20.11 15.88
CA ALA A 133 21.10 -20.80 16.34
C ALA A 133 20.06 -19.82 16.92
N VAL A 134 20.49 -18.85 17.74
CA VAL A 134 19.64 -17.76 18.23
C VAL A 134 19.06 -16.95 17.07
N TYR A 135 19.85 -16.66 16.04
CA TYR A 135 19.36 -15.95 14.86
C TYR A 135 18.30 -16.74 14.11
N LYS A 136 18.52 -18.04 13.86
CA LYS A 136 17.52 -18.91 13.25
C LYS A 136 16.23 -18.95 14.06
N LEU A 137 16.34 -19.02 15.39
CA LEU A 137 15.19 -18.99 16.30
C LEU A 137 14.44 -17.66 16.22
N PHE A 138 15.15 -16.54 16.22
CA PHE A 138 14.57 -15.22 16.02
C PHE A 138 13.84 -15.12 14.68
N MET A 139 14.45 -15.58 13.58
CA MET A 139 13.80 -15.57 12.26
C MET A 139 12.53 -16.42 12.23
N ARG A 140 12.52 -17.57 12.90
CA ARG A 140 11.30 -18.40 13.06
C ARG A 140 10.23 -17.77 13.95
N SER A 141 10.62 -16.82 14.80
CA SER A 141 9.73 -16.10 15.73
C SER A 141 9.33 -14.72 15.21
N LEU A 142 9.80 -14.33 14.03
CA LEU A 142 9.67 -12.96 13.52
C LEU A 142 8.23 -12.60 13.16
N GLU A 143 7.44 -13.57 12.71
CA GLU A 143 6.06 -13.40 12.27
C GLU A 143 5.08 -13.80 13.37
N PHE A 144 4.11 -12.92 13.68
CA PHE A 144 3.05 -13.19 14.66
C PHE A 144 1.84 -13.96 14.09
N THR A 145 1.85 -14.26 12.80
CA THR A 145 0.72 -14.87 12.08
C THR A 145 0.65 -16.38 12.29
N ALA A 146 -0.53 -16.96 12.03
CA ALA A 146 -0.83 -18.36 12.32
C ALA A 146 0.10 -19.31 11.54
N GLU A 147 0.59 -20.35 12.21
CA GLU A 147 1.60 -21.27 11.69
C GLU A 147 1.14 -22.12 10.50
N ASN A 148 -0.17 -22.25 10.30
CA ASN A 148 -0.78 -23.15 9.30
C ASN A 148 -0.72 -22.63 7.86
N GLU A 149 -0.18 -21.43 7.63
CA GLU A 149 -0.02 -20.87 6.28
C GLU A 149 1.42 -21.04 5.79
N GLU A 150 1.57 -21.62 4.59
CA GLU A 150 2.87 -21.73 3.93
C GLU A 150 3.40 -20.34 3.53
N PRO A 151 4.70 -20.06 3.79
CA PRO A 151 5.32 -18.80 3.41
C PRO A 151 5.47 -18.71 1.89
N LEU A 152 5.43 -17.47 1.36
CA LEU A 152 5.77 -17.23 -0.03
C LEU A 152 7.24 -17.61 -0.29
N PRO A 153 7.57 -18.05 -1.52
CA PRO A 153 8.95 -18.21 -1.94
C PRO A 153 9.77 -16.93 -1.71
N ALA A 154 11.08 -17.10 -1.55
CA ALA A 154 11.97 -15.98 -1.24
C ALA A 154 11.89 -14.87 -2.30
N PHE A 155 11.54 -13.66 -1.88
CA PHE A 155 11.48 -12.47 -2.74
C PHE A 155 12.59 -11.46 -2.41
N ALA A 156 13.32 -11.64 -1.31
CA ALA A 156 14.40 -10.76 -0.87
C ALA A 156 15.47 -11.51 -0.08
N THR A 157 16.56 -10.81 0.24
CA THR A 157 17.60 -11.26 1.18
C THR A 157 17.81 -10.22 2.27
N TYR A 158 18.17 -10.62 3.49
CA TYR A 158 18.51 -9.68 4.56
C TYR A 158 19.78 -8.86 4.24
N LEU A 159 19.72 -7.53 4.42
CA LEU A 159 20.86 -6.63 4.22
C LEU A 159 21.85 -6.68 5.37
N ASN A 160 21.33 -6.51 6.58
CA ASN A 160 22.17 -6.26 7.75
C ASN A 160 22.79 -7.54 8.32
N ARG A 161 22.29 -8.73 7.94
CA ARG A 161 22.64 -10.00 8.60
C ARG A 161 22.54 -11.19 7.65
N SER A 162 23.62 -11.97 7.50
CA SER A 162 23.67 -13.30 6.86
C SER A 162 23.27 -13.45 5.37
N GLN A 163 22.83 -12.40 4.66
CA GLN A 163 22.28 -12.48 3.29
C GLN A 163 21.26 -13.61 3.10
N ALA A 164 20.60 -14.04 4.19
CA ALA A 164 19.67 -15.13 4.17
C ALA A 164 18.41 -14.75 3.39
N ASP A 165 17.75 -15.76 2.83
CA ASP A 165 16.51 -15.59 2.09
C ASP A 165 15.36 -15.18 3.01
N VAL A 166 14.56 -14.21 2.54
CA VAL A 166 13.36 -13.71 3.21
C VAL A 166 12.16 -14.42 2.62
N CYS A 167 11.59 -15.35 3.39
CA CYS A 167 10.31 -15.99 3.11
C CYS A 167 9.30 -15.55 4.16
N LEU A 168 8.20 -14.93 3.74
CA LEU A 168 7.17 -14.41 4.65
C LEU A 168 5.81 -14.98 4.26
N ARG A 169 4.94 -15.18 5.25
CA ARG A 169 3.56 -15.61 5.01
C ARG A 169 2.76 -14.51 4.31
N PRO A 170 1.85 -14.87 3.39
CA PRO A 170 0.90 -13.92 2.82
C PRO A 170 0.14 -13.13 3.88
N SER A 171 -0.29 -13.77 4.97
CA SER A 171 -0.94 -13.10 6.10
C SER A 171 -0.09 -12.00 6.74
N THR A 172 1.22 -12.21 6.87
CA THR A 172 2.15 -11.21 7.44
C THR A 172 2.21 -9.99 6.54
N LEU A 173 2.30 -10.19 5.23
CA LEU A 173 2.38 -9.13 4.25
C LEU A 173 1.04 -8.38 4.07
N PHE A 174 -0.07 -9.10 3.94
CA PHE A 174 -1.31 -8.55 3.38
C PHE A 174 -2.49 -8.41 4.37
N ASN A 175 -2.51 -9.11 5.53
CA ASN A 175 -3.67 -9.04 6.45
C ASN A 175 -4.00 -7.63 6.95
N ARG A 176 -3.02 -6.72 6.87
CA ARG A 176 -3.14 -5.33 7.27
C ARG A 176 -2.96 -4.37 6.10
N HIS A 177 -3.14 -4.85 4.87
CA HIS A 177 -2.79 -4.17 3.64
C HIS A 177 -1.28 -3.91 3.52
N LEU A 178 -0.78 -3.96 2.30
CA LEU A 178 0.61 -3.72 1.98
C LEU A 178 0.74 -2.43 1.16
N MET A 179 1.69 -1.57 1.53
CA MET A 179 2.04 -0.41 0.71
C MET A 179 3.54 -0.35 0.42
N CYS A 180 3.90 -0.21 -0.85
CA CYS A 180 5.26 0.04 -1.30
C CYS A 180 5.48 1.52 -1.59
N ILE A 181 6.39 2.15 -0.86
CA ILE A 181 6.64 3.60 -0.89
C ILE A 181 8.09 3.82 -1.31
N GLY A 182 8.32 4.71 -2.27
CA GLY A 182 9.68 5.00 -2.71
C GLY A 182 9.76 6.07 -3.79
N ALA A 183 10.85 6.84 -3.79
CA ALA A 183 11.11 7.80 -4.86
C ALA A 183 11.27 7.11 -6.23
N THR A 184 11.19 7.88 -7.31
CA THR A 184 11.42 7.38 -8.68
C THR A 184 12.78 6.67 -8.78
N ASN A 185 12.82 5.55 -9.49
CA ASN A 185 14.01 4.70 -9.67
C ASN A 185 14.60 4.09 -8.37
N SER A 186 13.85 4.07 -7.27
CA SER A 186 14.29 3.43 -6.01
C SER A 186 14.14 1.89 -6.00
N GLY A 187 13.37 1.35 -6.95
CA GLY A 187 13.05 -0.08 -7.06
C GLY A 187 11.61 -0.44 -6.70
N LYS A 188 10.73 0.54 -6.42
CA LYS A 188 9.32 0.32 -6.04
C LYS A 188 8.56 -0.65 -6.95
N SER A 189 8.49 -0.38 -8.25
CA SER A 189 7.75 -1.22 -9.21
C SER A 189 8.40 -2.59 -9.39
N THR A 190 9.73 -2.68 -9.23
CA THR A 190 10.47 -3.95 -9.21
C THR A 190 10.10 -4.81 -8.00
N THR A 191 9.97 -4.17 -6.83
CA THR A 191 9.50 -4.83 -5.59
C THR A 191 8.05 -5.28 -5.70
N ALA A 192 7.20 -4.44 -6.29
CA ALA A 192 5.83 -4.79 -6.61
C ALA A 192 5.74 -6.07 -7.44
N LEU A 193 6.46 -6.12 -8.55
CA LEU A 193 6.50 -7.30 -9.39
C LEU A 193 7.11 -8.52 -8.68
N ALA A 194 8.19 -8.35 -7.92
CA ALA A 194 8.82 -9.47 -7.20
C ALA A 194 7.85 -10.16 -6.22
N ILE A 195 7.04 -9.39 -5.50
CA ILE A 195 6.05 -9.94 -4.56
C ILE A 195 4.85 -10.53 -5.32
N LEU A 196 4.33 -9.84 -6.34
CA LEU A 196 3.23 -10.34 -7.16
C LEU A 196 3.59 -11.65 -7.87
N ASP A 197 4.81 -11.76 -8.38
CA ASP A 197 5.36 -13.00 -8.96
C ASP A 197 5.25 -14.17 -7.97
N LYS A 198 5.73 -13.98 -6.74
CA LYS A 198 5.70 -15.04 -5.72
C LYS A 198 4.28 -15.36 -5.26
N LEU A 199 3.41 -14.36 -5.25
CA LEU A 199 2.01 -14.52 -4.90
C LEU A 199 1.26 -15.37 -5.95
N VAL A 200 1.34 -14.99 -7.23
CA VAL A 200 0.65 -15.67 -8.33
C VAL A 200 1.21 -17.08 -8.54
N SER A 201 2.54 -17.24 -8.50
CA SER A 201 3.18 -18.57 -8.64
C SER A 201 2.87 -19.53 -7.48
N SER A 202 2.45 -19.02 -6.33
CA SER A 202 1.99 -19.83 -5.19
C SER A 202 0.48 -20.13 -5.24
N GLY A 203 -0.19 -19.86 -6.37
CA GLY A 203 -1.62 -20.10 -6.56
C GLY A 203 -2.51 -19.15 -5.76
N ARG A 204 -1.98 -18.02 -5.25
CA ARG A 204 -2.78 -17.05 -4.50
C ARG A 204 -3.40 -16.04 -5.47
N LYS A 205 -4.68 -15.76 -5.24
CA LYS A 205 -5.51 -14.95 -6.13
C LYS A 205 -5.11 -13.47 -6.08
N ALA A 206 -4.92 -12.87 -7.25
CA ALA A 206 -4.63 -11.44 -7.41
C ALA A 206 -5.59 -10.77 -8.38
N LEU A 207 -6.00 -9.54 -8.06
CA LEU A 207 -6.63 -8.61 -8.99
C LEU A 207 -5.63 -7.47 -9.24
N ILE A 208 -5.15 -7.33 -10.47
CA ILE A 208 -4.14 -6.34 -10.85
C ILE A 208 -4.81 -5.31 -11.74
N ILE A 209 -4.82 -4.03 -11.31
CA ILE A 209 -5.16 -2.91 -12.19
C ILE A 209 -3.88 -2.22 -12.62
N ASP A 210 -3.61 -2.25 -13.93
CA ASP A 210 -2.41 -1.71 -14.53
C ASP A 210 -2.76 -0.56 -15.51
N PRO A 211 -2.67 0.68 -15.04
CA PRO A 211 -3.01 1.84 -15.84
C PRO A 211 -1.88 2.32 -16.75
N THR A 212 -0.63 1.94 -16.49
CA THR A 212 0.51 2.31 -17.33
C THR A 212 0.83 1.22 -18.36
N GLY A 213 0.36 -0.01 -18.14
CA GLY A 213 0.70 -1.17 -18.97
C GLY A 213 2.08 -1.74 -18.65
N GLU A 214 2.68 -1.35 -17.53
CA GLU A 214 4.04 -1.77 -17.12
C GLU A 214 4.15 -3.28 -16.89
N TYR A 215 3.04 -3.92 -16.51
CA TYR A 215 2.96 -5.34 -16.12
C TYR A 215 2.29 -6.21 -17.19
N ARG A 216 1.92 -5.67 -18.36
CA ARG A 216 1.17 -6.37 -19.43
C ARG A 216 1.74 -7.74 -19.80
N ASN A 217 3.07 -7.83 -19.87
CA ASN A 217 3.79 -9.05 -20.24
C ASN A 217 4.50 -9.71 -19.06
N ALA A 218 4.19 -9.31 -17.82
CA ALA A 218 4.77 -9.92 -16.63
C ALA A 218 4.23 -11.33 -16.38
N PHE A 219 2.96 -11.57 -16.72
CA PHE A 219 2.26 -12.82 -16.47
C PHE A 219 1.82 -13.48 -17.76
N SER A 220 1.82 -14.81 -17.80
CA SER A 220 1.31 -15.59 -18.94
C SER A 220 -0.21 -15.74 -18.88
N ASP A 221 -0.84 -16.00 -20.03
CA ASP A 221 -2.30 -16.14 -20.11
C ASP A 221 -2.80 -17.43 -19.43
N SER A 222 -1.91 -18.38 -19.13
CA SER A 222 -2.20 -19.56 -18.32
C SER A 222 -2.21 -19.31 -16.81
N GLU A 223 -1.56 -18.24 -16.35
CA GLU A 223 -1.45 -17.89 -14.92
C GLU A 223 -2.50 -16.86 -14.51
N ILE A 224 -2.83 -15.93 -15.41
CA ILE A 224 -3.73 -14.82 -15.13
C ILE A 224 -4.64 -14.58 -16.33
N ARG A 225 -5.93 -14.39 -16.07
CA ARG A 225 -6.86 -13.90 -17.08
C ARG A 225 -6.58 -12.42 -17.32
N LYS A 226 -6.38 -12.02 -18.57
CA LYS A 226 -6.07 -10.63 -18.94
C LYS A 226 -7.20 -10.00 -19.71
N MET A 227 -7.59 -8.80 -19.32
CA MET A 227 -8.63 -8.00 -19.95
C MET A 227 -8.05 -6.62 -20.28
N THR A 228 -8.39 -6.08 -21.45
CA THR A 228 -8.00 -4.75 -21.91
C THR A 228 -9.22 -3.88 -22.13
N LEU A 229 -9.34 -2.83 -21.31
CA LEU A 229 -10.53 -1.98 -21.35
C LEU A 229 -10.62 -1.19 -22.67
N GLY A 230 -11.81 -1.16 -23.26
CA GLY A 230 -12.07 -0.53 -24.56
C GLY A 230 -11.47 -1.27 -25.76
N VAL A 231 -11.05 -2.53 -25.58
CA VAL A 231 -10.57 -3.41 -26.66
C VAL A 231 -11.32 -4.74 -26.65
N ASP A 232 -11.29 -5.46 -25.53
CA ASP A 232 -11.97 -6.75 -25.36
C ASP A 232 -13.03 -6.71 -24.23
N THR A 233 -13.07 -5.60 -23.49
CA THR A 233 -13.89 -5.43 -22.30
C THR A 233 -14.54 -4.05 -22.28
N THR A 234 -15.84 -4.00 -22.02
CA THR A 234 -16.66 -2.79 -21.99
C THR A 234 -17.44 -2.69 -20.68
N ILE A 235 -18.07 -1.53 -20.49
CA ILE A 235 -19.05 -1.30 -19.44
C ILE A 235 -20.21 -0.49 -19.97
N SER A 236 -21.42 -0.89 -19.57
CA SER A 236 -22.61 -0.14 -19.89
C SER A 236 -22.60 1.22 -19.18
N PRO A 237 -22.87 2.34 -19.88
CA PRO A 237 -22.99 3.66 -19.26
C PRO A 237 -23.99 3.70 -18.11
N GLY A 238 -25.04 2.88 -18.17
CA GLY A 238 -26.05 2.79 -17.12
C GLY A 238 -25.59 2.14 -15.82
N LYS A 239 -24.46 1.44 -15.82
CA LYS A 239 -23.88 0.81 -14.61
C LYS A 239 -22.96 1.75 -13.82
N ILE A 240 -22.68 2.93 -14.37
CA ILE A 240 -21.83 3.95 -13.75
C ILE A 240 -22.70 4.88 -12.90
N SER A 241 -22.27 5.12 -11.65
CA SER A 241 -22.96 6.03 -10.74
C SER A 241 -22.73 7.50 -11.12
N MET A 242 -23.58 8.39 -10.63
CA MET A 242 -23.41 9.82 -10.87
C MET A 242 -22.08 10.35 -10.31
N GLU A 243 -21.70 9.93 -9.11
CA GLU A 243 -20.42 10.28 -8.49
C GLU A 243 -19.22 9.81 -9.34
N GLN A 244 -19.35 8.65 -10.01
CA GLN A 244 -18.33 8.14 -10.92
C GLN A 244 -18.25 8.94 -12.23
N TRP A 245 -19.38 9.39 -12.77
CA TRP A 245 -19.40 10.30 -13.92
C TRP A 245 -18.78 11.66 -13.58
N GLU A 246 -19.13 12.23 -12.42
CA GLU A 246 -18.53 13.48 -11.91
C GLU A 246 -17.02 13.34 -11.75
N LYS A 247 -16.56 12.19 -11.22
CA LYS A 247 -15.14 11.87 -11.09
C LYS A 247 -14.44 11.75 -12.44
N LEU A 248 -15.08 11.07 -13.40
CA LEU A 248 -14.53 10.84 -14.72
C LEU A 248 -14.35 12.15 -15.51
N PHE A 249 -15.37 13.01 -15.47
CA PHE A 249 -15.37 14.30 -16.17
C PHE A 249 -14.80 15.45 -15.34
N GLU A 250 -14.31 15.14 -14.14
CA GLU A 250 -13.52 16.09 -13.36
C GLU A 250 -14.31 17.38 -13.05
N THR A 251 -15.53 17.22 -12.52
CA THR A 251 -16.44 18.35 -12.21
C THR A 251 -15.89 19.20 -11.05
N GLU A 252 -15.95 20.52 -11.20
CA GLU A 252 -15.33 21.49 -10.28
C GLU A 252 -16.23 21.88 -9.10
N ASN A 253 -17.54 21.81 -9.28
CA ASN A 253 -18.50 22.31 -8.29
C ASN A 253 -19.84 21.58 -8.41
N SER A 254 -20.70 21.76 -7.40
CA SER A 254 -22.04 21.16 -7.35
C SER A 254 -22.94 21.58 -8.50
N SER A 255 -22.70 22.74 -9.14
CA SER A 255 -23.49 23.15 -10.30
C SER A 255 -23.18 22.32 -11.55
N GLN A 256 -21.91 21.98 -11.78
CA GLN A 256 -21.53 21.10 -12.89
C GLN A 256 -22.06 19.69 -12.67
N GLY A 257 -21.99 19.17 -11.43
CA GLY A 257 -22.59 17.89 -11.07
C GLY A 257 -24.10 17.86 -11.32
N ALA A 258 -24.82 18.91 -10.90
CA ALA A 258 -26.26 19.04 -11.14
C ALA A 258 -26.61 19.05 -12.65
N VAL A 259 -25.93 19.88 -13.44
CA VAL A 259 -26.16 19.95 -14.90
C VAL A 259 -25.84 18.63 -15.58
N LEU A 260 -24.76 17.96 -15.20
CA LEU A 260 -24.41 16.64 -15.73
C LEU A 260 -25.49 15.60 -15.40
N SER A 261 -26.02 15.63 -14.17
CA SER A 261 -27.08 14.72 -13.73
C SER A 261 -28.39 14.96 -14.50
N GLU A 262 -28.74 16.22 -14.73
CA GLU A 262 -29.91 16.61 -15.53
C GLU A 262 -29.74 16.15 -16.99
N ALA A 263 -28.56 16.38 -17.59
CA ALA A 263 -28.26 15.94 -18.94
C ALA A 263 -28.36 14.42 -19.11
N ILE A 264 -27.75 13.64 -18.21
CA ILE A 264 -27.84 12.17 -18.25
C ILE A 264 -29.30 11.71 -18.10
N THR A 265 -30.08 12.34 -17.23
CA THR A 265 -31.50 12.01 -17.05
C THR A 265 -32.32 12.31 -18.30
N SER A 266 -32.06 13.45 -18.95
CA SER A 266 -32.67 13.80 -20.23
C SER A 266 -32.33 12.78 -21.33
N LEU A 267 -31.09 12.30 -21.42
CA LEU A 267 -30.70 11.28 -22.39
C LEU A 267 -31.29 9.91 -22.09
N ARG A 268 -31.43 9.54 -20.82
CA ARG A 268 -32.15 8.32 -20.40
C ARG A 268 -33.62 8.36 -20.83
N TYR A 269 -34.27 9.51 -20.68
CA TYR A 269 -35.63 9.72 -21.20
C TYR A 269 -35.70 9.50 -22.72
N MET A 270 -34.79 10.10 -23.49
CA MET A 270 -34.74 9.93 -24.95
C MET A 270 -34.53 8.46 -25.34
N LYS A 271 -33.62 7.76 -24.65
CA LYS A 271 -33.39 6.33 -24.87
C LYS A 271 -34.64 5.49 -24.58
N LYS A 272 -35.35 5.80 -23.50
CA LYS A 272 -36.60 5.14 -23.10
C LYS A 272 -37.71 5.33 -24.15
N THR A 273 -37.81 6.50 -24.76
CA THR A 273 -38.77 6.77 -25.84
C THR A 273 -38.33 6.20 -27.20
N GLY A 274 -37.15 5.59 -27.28
CA GLY A 274 -36.57 5.01 -28.50
C GLY A 274 -36.00 6.05 -29.46
N GLN A 275 -35.77 7.28 -29.00
CA GLN A 275 -35.17 8.36 -29.78
C GLN A 275 -33.66 8.40 -29.52
N ASP A 276 -32.87 8.49 -30.59
CA ASP A 276 -31.41 8.58 -30.54
C ASP A 276 -30.96 10.02 -30.86
N GLU A 277 -31.61 10.98 -30.20
CA GLU A 277 -31.36 12.42 -30.33
C GLU A 277 -31.28 13.04 -28.93
N TYR A 278 -30.68 14.21 -28.80
CA TYR A 278 -30.66 14.94 -27.53
C TYR A 278 -32.00 15.64 -27.30
N TYR A 279 -32.39 15.79 -26.04
CA TYR A 279 -33.67 16.38 -25.65
C TYR A 279 -33.64 17.90 -25.74
N ILE A 280 -34.36 18.47 -26.71
CA ILE A 280 -34.47 19.92 -26.91
C ILE A 280 -35.48 20.49 -25.90
N LYS A 281 -35.01 21.23 -24.90
CA LYS A 281 -35.88 21.89 -23.90
C LYS A 281 -36.35 23.28 -24.34
N VAL A 282 -35.61 23.96 -25.20
CA VAL A 282 -35.91 25.34 -25.60
C VAL A 282 -37.28 25.41 -26.31
N GLY A 283 -38.20 26.19 -25.76
CA GLY A 283 -39.55 26.37 -26.31
C GLY A 283 -40.60 25.37 -25.82
N GLU A 284 -40.20 24.32 -25.10
CA GLU A 284 -41.08 23.33 -24.48
C GLU A 284 -41.71 23.86 -23.18
N ASN A 285 -42.87 23.31 -22.81
CA ASN A 285 -43.55 23.64 -21.56
C ASN A 285 -42.81 23.02 -20.36
N ILE A 286 -42.59 23.82 -19.31
CA ILE A 286 -41.90 23.40 -18.09
C ILE A 286 -42.59 22.20 -17.44
N ASP A 287 -43.93 22.20 -17.36
CA ASP A 287 -44.69 21.13 -16.72
C ASP A 287 -44.55 19.81 -17.50
N GLU A 288 -44.63 19.87 -18.83
CA GLU A 288 -44.48 18.70 -19.71
C GLU A 288 -43.07 18.11 -19.63
N VAL A 289 -42.04 18.97 -19.62
CA VAL A 289 -40.64 18.55 -19.43
C VAL A 289 -40.45 17.87 -18.08
N GLN A 290 -41.01 18.43 -17.00
CA GLN A 290 -40.91 17.84 -15.67
C GLN A 290 -41.63 16.49 -15.59
N GLU A 291 -42.81 16.35 -16.18
CA GLU A 291 -43.53 15.07 -16.28
C GLU A 291 -42.74 14.03 -17.08
N ASN A 292 -42.15 14.41 -18.20
CA ASN A 292 -41.33 13.54 -19.03
C ASN A 292 -40.11 13.01 -18.27
N LEU A 293 -39.36 13.90 -17.60
CA LEU A 293 -38.18 13.51 -16.81
C LEU A 293 -38.57 12.69 -15.56
N ALA A 294 -39.69 13.01 -14.92
CA ALA A 294 -40.22 12.22 -13.80
C ALA A 294 -40.66 10.82 -14.21
N SER A 295 -40.93 10.60 -15.51
CA SER A 295 -41.24 9.26 -16.02
C SER A 295 -40.01 8.32 -16.01
N VAL A 296 -38.79 8.86 -15.99
CA VAL A 296 -37.55 8.05 -15.96
C VAL A 296 -37.48 7.32 -14.63
N SER A 297 -37.57 5.99 -14.70
CA SER A 297 -37.55 5.13 -13.52
C SER A 297 -36.11 4.73 -13.15
N LYS A 298 -35.95 4.03 -12.03
CA LYS A 298 -34.64 3.48 -11.62
C LYS A 298 -34.12 2.39 -12.56
N ASP A 299 -34.98 1.79 -13.37
CA ASP A 299 -34.62 0.73 -14.32
C ASP A 299 -34.14 1.32 -15.66
N ASP A 300 -34.47 2.59 -15.94
CA ASP A 300 -34.10 3.31 -17.16
C ASP A 300 -32.67 3.88 -17.03
N THR A 301 -31.67 3.01 -17.02
CA THR A 301 -30.28 3.42 -16.72
C THR A 301 -29.46 3.78 -17.96
N ASP A 302 -29.78 3.22 -19.12
CA ASP A 302 -28.99 3.31 -20.36
C ASP A 302 -29.21 4.64 -21.09
N PHE A 303 -28.18 5.14 -21.76
CA PHE A 303 -28.23 6.39 -22.53
C PHE A 303 -27.12 6.44 -23.57
N ASN A 304 -27.30 7.26 -24.62
CA ASN A 304 -26.28 7.47 -25.63
C ASN A 304 -25.25 8.50 -25.13
N LEU A 305 -24.03 8.03 -24.83
CA LEU A 305 -22.94 8.88 -24.33
C LEU A 305 -22.44 9.86 -25.39
N ASP A 306 -22.58 9.54 -26.68
CA ASP A 306 -22.10 10.38 -27.79
C ASP A 306 -22.80 11.74 -27.83
N LEU A 307 -24.04 11.80 -27.33
CA LEU A 307 -24.90 12.99 -27.33
C LEU A 307 -24.78 13.82 -26.04
N LEU A 308 -23.90 13.42 -25.11
CA LEU A 308 -23.75 14.09 -23.81
C LEU A 308 -23.30 15.56 -23.94
N PRO A 309 -22.32 15.93 -24.79
CA PRO A 309 -21.94 17.32 -25.00
C PRO A 309 -23.11 18.20 -25.48
N GLU A 310 -23.87 17.71 -26.46
CA GLU A 310 -25.03 18.39 -27.05
C GLU A 310 -26.16 18.51 -26.02
N GLN A 311 -26.37 17.48 -25.20
CA GLN A 311 -27.36 17.54 -24.14
C GLN A 311 -27.01 18.57 -23.07
N ILE A 312 -25.75 18.63 -22.62
CA ILE A 312 -25.32 19.64 -21.63
C ILE A 312 -25.52 21.06 -22.18
N GLN A 313 -25.31 21.25 -23.49
CA GLN A 313 -25.64 22.51 -24.14
C GLN A 313 -27.15 22.77 -24.12
N ALA A 314 -27.99 21.76 -24.37
CA ALA A 314 -29.45 21.85 -24.30
C ALA A 314 -29.99 22.08 -22.88
N GLU A 315 -29.23 21.76 -21.83
CA GLU A 315 -29.54 22.09 -20.43
C GLU A 315 -29.32 23.58 -20.09
N SER A 316 -28.76 24.37 -21.02
CA SER A 316 -28.49 25.80 -20.82
C SER A 316 -29.76 26.64 -21.01
N VAL A 317 -30.80 26.33 -20.22
CA VAL A 317 -32.12 26.96 -20.26
C VAL A 317 -32.48 27.63 -18.93
N CYS A 318 -33.29 28.69 -18.99
CA CYS A 318 -33.88 29.35 -17.84
C CYS A 318 -35.40 29.34 -17.89
N GLU A 319 -36.01 29.36 -16.71
CA GLU A 319 -37.42 29.67 -16.57
C GLU A 319 -37.62 31.16 -16.89
N PRO A 320 -38.70 31.52 -17.60
CA PRO A 320 -38.96 32.91 -17.93
C PRO A 320 -39.24 33.73 -16.68
N ASP A 321 -38.76 34.98 -16.66
CA ASP A 321 -39.18 35.95 -15.66
C ASP A 321 -40.71 36.02 -15.59
N ARG A 322 -41.26 36.26 -14.38
CA ARG A 322 -42.69 36.49 -14.15
C ARG A 322 -43.17 37.74 -14.90
N ASP A 323 -43.32 37.61 -16.20
CA ASP A 323 -44.03 38.57 -17.04
C ASP A 323 -45.50 38.17 -17.11
N ASN A 324 -46.38 39.17 -17.25
CA ASN A 324 -47.85 39.06 -17.21
C ASN A 324 -48.48 38.12 -18.27
N ASN A 325 -47.67 37.41 -19.07
CA ASN A 325 -48.10 36.57 -20.18
C ASN A 325 -48.12 35.05 -19.88
N TYR A 326 -47.90 34.60 -18.63
CA TYR A 326 -47.99 33.18 -18.22
C TYR A 326 -47.30 32.21 -19.21
N ASN A 327 -46.15 32.61 -19.75
CA ASN A 327 -45.48 31.80 -20.76
C ASN A 327 -44.58 30.79 -20.05
N PHE A 328 -45.09 29.60 -19.72
CA PHE A 328 -44.36 28.54 -18.99
C PHE A 328 -43.38 27.75 -19.87
N ARG A 329 -42.67 28.43 -20.77
CA ARG A 329 -41.77 27.78 -21.74
C ARG A 329 -40.31 28.11 -21.45
N TYR A 330 -39.45 27.10 -21.52
CA TYR A 330 -38.01 27.28 -21.34
C TYR A 330 -37.42 28.21 -22.40
N ARG A 331 -36.50 29.09 -21.97
CA ARG A 331 -35.73 29.99 -22.85
C ARG A 331 -34.25 29.67 -22.75
N TYR A 332 -33.53 29.93 -23.83
CA TYR A 332 -32.08 29.78 -23.84
C TYR A 332 -31.41 30.81 -22.92
N ASP A 333 -30.47 30.36 -22.09
CA ASP A 333 -29.70 31.18 -21.16
C ASP A 333 -28.21 31.17 -21.54
N SER A 334 -27.72 32.31 -22.02
CA SER A 334 -26.33 32.46 -22.44
C SER A 334 -25.33 32.43 -21.28
N LEU A 335 -25.73 32.80 -20.07
CA LEU A 335 -24.87 32.75 -18.89
C LEU A 335 -24.65 31.30 -18.45
N LYS A 336 -25.73 30.50 -18.41
CA LYS A 336 -25.63 29.05 -18.15
C LYS A 336 -24.81 28.35 -19.23
N ALA A 337 -25.01 28.69 -20.50
CA ALA A 337 -24.23 28.13 -21.60
C ALA A 337 -22.72 28.38 -21.43
N ASN A 338 -22.34 29.61 -21.05
CA ASN A 338 -20.94 29.94 -20.78
C ASN A 338 -20.36 29.18 -19.59
N ASN A 339 -21.15 28.96 -18.53
CA ASN A 339 -20.72 28.17 -17.37
C ASN A 339 -20.55 26.67 -17.72
N ASN A 340 -21.40 26.14 -18.59
CA ASN A 340 -21.37 24.75 -19.02
C ASN A 340 -20.26 24.46 -20.05
N ALA A 341 -19.76 25.49 -20.74
CA ALA A 341 -18.75 25.34 -21.80
C ALA A 341 -17.46 24.63 -21.33
N SER A 342 -17.01 24.87 -20.10
CA SER A 342 -15.82 24.21 -19.55
C SER A 342 -16.03 22.70 -19.35
N LEU A 343 -17.22 22.31 -18.87
CA LEU A 343 -17.58 20.90 -18.71
C LEU A 343 -17.68 20.19 -20.09
N ILE A 344 -18.30 20.84 -21.07
CA ILE A 344 -18.40 20.33 -22.45
C ILE A 344 -16.99 20.07 -23.02
N GLN A 345 -16.06 21.01 -22.86
CA GLN A 345 -14.68 20.85 -23.33
C GLN A 345 -13.97 19.66 -22.68
N LYS A 346 -14.14 19.46 -21.36
CA LYS A 346 -13.57 18.31 -20.64
C LYS A 346 -14.13 16.99 -21.16
N ILE A 347 -15.45 16.90 -21.35
CA ILE A 347 -16.11 15.70 -21.86
C ILE A 347 -15.63 15.40 -23.29
N GLN A 348 -15.64 16.41 -24.18
CA GLN A 348 -15.15 16.26 -25.55
C GLN A 348 -13.69 15.83 -25.61
N TYR A 349 -12.84 16.34 -24.71
CA TYR A 349 -11.45 15.90 -24.62
C TYR A 349 -11.33 14.41 -24.30
N GLN A 350 -12.11 13.89 -23.35
CA GLN A 350 -12.13 12.45 -23.05
C GLN A 350 -12.69 11.62 -24.22
N MET A 351 -13.73 12.12 -24.89
CA MET A 351 -14.37 11.45 -26.04
C MET A 351 -13.52 11.49 -27.31
N THR A 352 -12.51 12.37 -27.40
CA THR A 352 -11.57 12.40 -28.54
C THR A 352 -10.77 11.09 -28.63
N ASN A 353 -10.61 10.36 -27.52
CA ASN A 353 -10.03 9.03 -27.54
C ASN A 353 -11.08 8.01 -27.99
N THR A 354 -10.88 7.40 -29.17
CA THR A 354 -11.83 6.41 -29.73
C THR A 354 -12.07 5.22 -28.81
N LYS A 355 -11.09 4.84 -27.99
CA LYS A 355 -11.23 3.72 -27.05
C LYS A 355 -12.09 4.04 -25.83
N PHE A 356 -12.28 5.33 -25.52
CA PHE A 356 -13.16 5.76 -24.43
C PHE A 356 -14.61 5.40 -24.75
N LEU A 357 -15.10 5.78 -25.92
CA LEU A 357 -16.46 5.47 -26.36
C LEU A 357 -16.68 3.97 -26.53
N GLN A 358 -15.67 3.26 -27.05
CA GLN A 358 -15.70 1.80 -27.13
C GLN A 358 -15.83 1.15 -25.74
N PHE A 359 -15.13 1.67 -24.72
CA PHE A 359 -15.25 1.16 -23.37
C PHE A 359 -16.64 1.38 -22.78
N PHE A 360 -17.25 2.56 -22.98
CA PHE A 360 -18.61 2.86 -22.52
C PHE A 360 -19.68 2.46 -23.53
N SER A 361 -19.68 1.20 -23.95
CA SER A 361 -20.63 0.68 -24.92
C SER A 361 -21.26 -0.64 -24.48
N ASN A 362 -22.41 -0.96 -25.06
CA ASN A 362 -23.11 -2.24 -24.89
C ASN A 362 -22.83 -3.16 -26.09
N ASP A 363 -21.56 -3.46 -26.35
CA ASP A 363 -21.16 -4.39 -27.42
C ASP A 363 -21.34 -5.85 -26.97
N PRO A 364 -22.22 -6.65 -27.62
CA PRO A 364 -22.42 -8.07 -27.28
C PRO A 364 -21.22 -8.97 -27.58
N GLU A 365 -20.27 -8.52 -28.43
CA GLU A 365 -19.07 -9.31 -28.78
C GLU A 365 -17.95 -9.15 -27.75
N MET A 366 -18.02 -8.12 -26.88
CA MET A 366 -17.04 -7.85 -25.84
C MET A 366 -17.50 -8.34 -24.46
N ASN A 367 -16.54 -8.54 -23.55
CA ASN A 367 -16.84 -8.93 -22.18
C ASN A 367 -17.34 -7.71 -21.38
N ASN A 368 -18.30 -7.91 -20.47
CA ASN A 368 -18.67 -6.86 -19.52
C ASN A 368 -17.73 -6.88 -18.31
N LEU A 369 -17.13 -5.74 -17.99
CA LEU A 369 -16.17 -5.60 -16.89
C LEU A 369 -16.72 -6.10 -15.55
N LEU A 370 -17.97 -5.76 -15.21
CA LEU A 370 -18.55 -6.10 -13.91
C LEU A 370 -18.86 -7.60 -13.82
N ASP A 371 -19.28 -8.21 -14.93
CA ASP A 371 -19.56 -9.65 -14.98
C ASP A 371 -18.26 -10.46 -14.88
N VAL A 372 -17.18 -10.01 -15.54
CA VAL A 372 -15.85 -10.63 -15.41
C VAL A 372 -15.33 -10.54 -13.98
N ILE A 373 -15.52 -9.41 -13.30
CA ILE A 373 -15.13 -9.25 -11.89
C ILE A 373 -16.00 -10.14 -10.99
N ASP A 374 -17.30 -10.25 -11.26
CA ASP A 374 -18.22 -11.10 -10.52
C ASP A 374 -17.83 -12.58 -10.63
N GLU A 375 -17.52 -13.04 -11.85
CA GLU A 375 -16.97 -14.38 -12.08
C GLU A 375 -15.65 -14.56 -11.33
N PHE A 376 -14.72 -13.61 -11.47
CA PHE A 376 -13.44 -13.66 -10.77
C PHE A 376 -13.63 -13.82 -9.27
N VAL A 377 -14.43 -13.01 -8.58
CA VAL A 377 -14.52 -13.09 -7.11
C VAL A 377 -15.10 -14.42 -6.60
N HIS A 378 -15.82 -15.17 -7.44
CA HIS A 378 -16.41 -16.47 -7.12
C HIS A 378 -15.64 -17.68 -7.68
N THR A 379 -14.60 -17.48 -8.49
CA THR A 379 -13.74 -18.56 -8.96
C THR A 379 -12.52 -18.72 -8.05
N PRO A 380 -12.23 -19.91 -7.50
CA PRO A 380 -11.00 -20.13 -6.73
C PRO A 380 -9.76 -20.10 -7.65
N ASP A 381 -8.60 -19.73 -7.10
CA ASP A 381 -7.26 -19.86 -7.71
C ASP A 381 -7.01 -19.14 -9.07
N GLU A 382 -7.98 -18.42 -9.63
CA GLU A 382 -7.83 -17.66 -10.87
C GLU A 382 -7.47 -16.20 -10.60
N SER A 383 -6.32 -15.71 -11.07
CA SER A 383 -6.00 -14.27 -10.99
C SER A 383 -6.58 -13.48 -12.16
N LEU A 384 -6.83 -12.18 -11.99
CA LEU A 384 -7.33 -11.27 -13.01
C LEU A 384 -6.42 -10.05 -13.16
N TYR A 385 -6.06 -9.72 -14.40
CA TYR A 385 -5.29 -8.55 -14.79
C TYR A 385 -6.15 -7.66 -15.69
N ILE A 386 -6.24 -6.38 -15.35
CA ILE A 386 -7.01 -5.38 -16.07
C ILE A 386 -6.05 -4.28 -16.53
N ASP A 387 -5.86 -4.18 -17.84
CA ASP A 387 -5.10 -3.13 -18.50
C ASP A 387 -6.02 -1.94 -18.81
N THR A 388 -5.68 -0.76 -18.26
CA THR A 388 -6.40 0.49 -18.55
C THR A 388 -5.57 1.48 -19.37
N SER A 389 -4.35 1.13 -19.79
CA SER A 389 -3.44 2.01 -20.52
C SER A 389 -3.98 2.41 -21.91
N SER A 390 -4.84 1.58 -22.49
CA SER A 390 -5.54 1.83 -23.75
C SER A 390 -6.50 3.02 -23.68
N LEU A 391 -7.12 3.29 -22.52
CA LEU A 391 -8.11 4.35 -22.35
C LEU A 391 -7.50 5.76 -22.28
N GLY A 392 -6.17 5.85 -22.35
CA GLY A 392 -5.43 7.09 -22.24
C GLY A 392 -5.09 7.41 -20.78
N ALA A 393 -3.94 8.05 -20.58
CA ALA A 393 -3.37 8.30 -19.26
C ALA A 393 -4.05 9.46 -18.50
N SER A 394 -5.35 9.69 -18.69
CA SER A 394 -6.06 10.67 -17.87
C SER A 394 -6.29 10.08 -16.48
N GLU A 395 -5.82 10.78 -15.44
CA GLU A 395 -5.97 10.35 -14.04
C GLU A 395 -7.45 10.15 -13.66
N GLY A 396 -8.37 10.88 -14.31
CA GLY A 396 -9.82 10.75 -14.14
C GLY A 396 -10.38 9.36 -14.49
N ILE A 397 -10.05 8.80 -15.67
CA ILE A 397 -10.56 7.47 -16.08
C ILE A 397 -10.02 6.38 -15.14
N GLY A 398 -8.71 6.35 -14.93
CA GLY A 398 -8.09 5.35 -14.05
C GLY A 398 -8.63 5.43 -12.64
N GLY A 399 -8.83 6.64 -12.13
CA GLY A 399 -9.47 6.86 -10.84
C GLY A 399 -10.88 6.27 -10.82
N MET A 400 -11.70 6.61 -11.81
CA MET A 400 -13.09 6.15 -11.87
C MET A 400 -13.15 4.62 -11.92
N VAL A 401 -12.34 3.97 -12.76
CA VAL A 401 -12.26 2.50 -12.85
C VAL A 401 -11.89 1.89 -11.49
N VAL A 402 -10.86 2.43 -10.82
CA VAL A 402 -10.45 1.95 -9.50
C VAL A 402 -11.59 2.08 -8.48
N ASP A 403 -12.33 3.19 -8.50
CA ASP A 403 -13.46 3.41 -7.58
C ASP A 403 -14.65 2.48 -7.88
N LEU A 404 -14.97 2.30 -9.16
CA LEU A 404 -15.98 1.37 -9.63
C LEU A 404 -15.68 -0.06 -9.20
N VAL A 405 -14.48 -0.56 -9.53
CA VAL A 405 -14.06 -1.92 -9.16
C VAL A 405 -14.06 -2.07 -7.65
N SER A 406 -13.56 -1.07 -6.91
CA SER A 406 -13.52 -1.11 -5.44
C SER A 406 -14.92 -1.22 -4.82
N THR A 407 -15.84 -0.39 -5.30
CA THR A 407 -17.24 -0.34 -4.83
C THR A 407 -18.02 -1.59 -5.24
N PHE A 408 -17.73 -2.12 -6.43
CA PHE A 408 -18.37 -3.33 -6.93
C PHE A 408 -17.94 -4.55 -6.11
N VAL A 409 -16.64 -4.78 -5.94
CA VAL A 409 -16.13 -5.95 -5.19
C VAL A 409 -16.61 -5.93 -3.73
N ILE A 410 -16.56 -4.78 -3.04
CA ILE A 410 -17.02 -4.71 -1.65
C ILE A 410 -18.52 -5.01 -1.50
N SER A 411 -19.32 -4.76 -2.54
CA SER A 411 -20.76 -5.08 -2.54
C SER A 411 -21.06 -6.57 -2.65
N ARG A 412 -20.08 -7.41 -3.01
CA ARG A 412 -20.25 -8.85 -3.21
C ARG A 412 -20.11 -9.62 -1.90
N ASP A 413 -20.79 -10.75 -1.83
CA ASP A 413 -20.77 -11.68 -0.69
C ASP A 413 -20.20 -13.03 -1.13
N ASN A 414 -19.74 -13.86 -0.18
CA ASN A 414 -19.16 -15.18 -0.44
C ASN A 414 -17.98 -15.20 -1.44
N ILE A 415 -17.17 -14.14 -1.42
CA ILE A 415 -16.01 -14.03 -2.30
C ILE A 415 -14.82 -14.85 -1.80
N TYR A 416 -14.00 -15.36 -2.73
CA TYR A 416 -12.71 -15.96 -2.39
C TYR A 416 -11.68 -14.88 -2.04
N PRO A 417 -10.83 -15.06 -1.01
CA PRO A 417 -9.83 -14.07 -0.65
C PRO A 417 -8.84 -13.78 -1.76
N PHE A 418 -8.48 -12.51 -1.96
CA PHE A 418 -7.52 -12.11 -2.98
C PHE A 418 -6.77 -10.83 -2.61
N VAL A 419 -5.62 -10.64 -3.26
CA VAL A 419 -4.84 -9.40 -3.18
C VAL A 419 -5.23 -8.47 -4.32
N TYR A 420 -5.67 -7.26 -3.99
CA TYR A 420 -6.01 -6.21 -4.95
C TYR A 420 -4.85 -5.25 -5.11
N PHE A 421 -4.15 -5.34 -6.24
CA PHE A 421 -2.98 -4.55 -6.56
C PHE A 421 -3.30 -3.32 -7.41
N ILE A 422 -2.74 -2.19 -7.00
CA ILE A 422 -2.84 -0.90 -7.70
C ILE A 422 -1.48 -0.21 -7.66
N ASP A 423 -0.87 -0.01 -8.83
CA ASP A 423 0.35 0.76 -8.96
C ASP A 423 0.06 2.27 -8.96
N GLU A 424 0.97 3.05 -8.38
CA GLU A 424 0.87 4.51 -8.27
C GLU A 424 -0.48 5.03 -7.78
N VAL A 425 -0.98 4.48 -6.67
CA VAL A 425 -2.30 4.78 -6.10
C VAL A 425 -2.53 6.28 -5.86
N HIS A 426 -1.48 7.09 -5.68
CA HIS A 426 -1.59 8.54 -5.54
C HIS A 426 -2.28 9.22 -6.74
N ARG A 427 -2.16 8.66 -7.95
CA ARG A 427 -2.85 9.13 -9.15
C ARG A 427 -4.37 8.93 -9.08
N TYR A 428 -4.83 8.02 -8.22
CA TYR A 428 -6.21 7.55 -8.14
C TYR A 428 -6.84 7.69 -6.76
N ALA A 429 -6.11 8.30 -5.80
CA ALA A 429 -6.52 8.40 -4.40
C ALA A 429 -7.14 9.76 -4.06
N LYS A 430 -6.71 10.84 -4.72
CA LYS A 430 -7.11 12.23 -4.41
C LYS A 430 -7.87 12.85 -5.57
N SER A 431 -8.96 13.56 -5.25
CA SER A 431 -9.66 14.41 -6.22
C SER A 431 -8.76 15.58 -6.62
N ARG A 432 -8.64 15.86 -7.93
CA ARG A 432 -7.85 16.99 -8.45
C ARG A 432 -8.42 18.36 -8.08
N TYR A 433 -9.70 18.43 -7.71
CA TYR A 433 -10.44 19.71 -7.54
C TYR A 433 -10.67 20.08 -6.08
N SER A 434 -10.50 19.13 -5.16
CA SER A 434 -10.58 19.37 -3.73
C SER A 434 -9.40 18.72 -3.03
N ASP A 435 -8.58 19.56 -2.40
CA ASP A 435 -7.46 19.10 -1.56
C ASP A 435 -7.90 18.20 -0.39
N LYS A 436 -9.22 18.09 -0.14
CA LYS A 436 -9.83 17.37 0.98
C LYS A 436 -10.68 16.17 0.57
N GLU A 437 -11.00 15.99 -0.71
CA GLU A 437 -11.83 14.87 -1.16
C GLU A 437 -10.97 13.75 -1.72
N TYR A 438 -11.13 12.57 -1.12
CA TYR A 438 -10.46 11.35 -1.51
C TYR A 438 -11.50 10.37 -2.03
N HIS A 439 -11.08 9.48 -2.91
CA HIS A 439 -11.99 8.50 -3.48
C HIS A 439 -12.48 7.50 -2.43
N GLY A 440 -13.80 7.32 -2.40
CA GLY A 440 -14.49 6.55 -1.36
C GLY A 440 -14.21 5.05 -1.45
N GLY A 441 -14.18 4.49 -2.67
CA GLY A 441 -14.08 3.03 -2.87
C GLY A 441 -12.87 2.40 -2.21
N LEU A 442 -11.67 2.96 -2.42
CA LEU A 442 -10.43 2.44 -1.81
C LEU A 442 -10.43 2.59 -0.28
N THR A 443 -10.96 3.70 0.21
CA THR A 443 -11.03 3.95 1.66
C THR A 443 -12.00 2.98 2.34
N LEU A 444 -13.13 2.68 1.69
CA LEU A 444 -14.10 1.68 2.16
C LEU A 444 -13.48 0.27 2.16
N LEU A 445 -12.79 -0.11 1.08
CA LEU A 445 -12.06 -1.38 1.02
C LEU A 445 -11.00 -1.51 2.11
N ALA A 446 -10.24 -0.45 2.40
CA ALA A 446 -9.23 -0.50 3.45
C ALA A 446 -9.84 -0.67 4.86
N ARG A 447 -11.04 -0.13 5.08
CA ARG A 447 -11.76 -0.26 6.36
C ARG A 447 -12.45 -1.61 6.51
N GLU A 448 -13.09 -2.12 5.47
CA GLU A 448 -14.02 -3.25 5.56
C GLU A 448 -13.59 -4.48 4.76
N GLY A 449 -12.78 -4.31 3.72
CA GLY A 449 -12.38 -5.36 2.78
C GLY A 449 -11.70 -6.55 3.45
N ARG A 450 -10.93 -6.32 4.53
CA ARG A 450 -10.28 -7.40 5.29
C ARG A 450 -11.27 -8.43 5.85
N LYS A 451 -12.46 -7.99 6.27
CA LYS A 451 -13.51 -8.90 6.77
C LYS A 451 -14.07 -9.80 5.65
N LYS A 452 -13.99 -9.32 4.40
CA LYS A 452 -14.41 -10.04 3.21
C LYS A 452 -13.27 -10.80 2.50
N GLY A 453 -12.04 -10.75 3.03
CA GLY A 453 -10.88 -11.39 2.41
C GLY A 453 -10.22 -10.59 1.28
N ILE A 454 -10.49 -9.29 1.18
CA ILE A 454 -9.89 -8.39 0.19
C ILE A 454 -8.70 -7.68 0.84
N PHE A 455 -7.51 -7.90 0.29
CA PHE A 455 -6.27 -7.31 0.81
C PHE A 455 -5.62 -6.38 -0.21
N LEU A 456 -5.56 -5.09 0.10
CA LEU A 456 -4.89 -4.12 -0.77
C LEU A 456 -3.37 -4.32 -0.80
N TYR A 457 -2.80 -4.27 -2.01
CA TYR A 457 -1.38 -4.06 -2.25
C TYR A 457 -1.19 -2.80 -3.11
N LEU A 458 -0.76 -1.72 -2.48
CA LEU A 458 -0.67 -0.41 -3.13
C LEU A 458 0.79 -0.03 -3.35
N THR A 459 1.08 0.74 -4.39
CA THR A 459 2.35 1.45 -4.47
C THR A 459 2.13 2.95 -4.61
N THR A 460 3.08 3.74 -4.12
CA THR A 460 3.09 5.19 -4.35
C THR A 460 4.48 5.77 -4.26
N GLN A 461 4.79 6.71 -5.15
CA GLN A 461 5.94 7.59 -5.00
C GLN A 461 5.66 8.82 -4.13
N ASN A 462 4.39 9.22 -3.97
CA ASN A 462 4.00 10.37 -3.17
C ASN A 462 3.00 9.94 -2.06
N PRO A 463 3.47 9.61 -0.85
CA PRO A 463 2.59 9.19 0.24
C PRO A 463 1.66 10.29 0.72
N LYS A 464 1.98 11.58 0.49
CA LYS A 464 1.15 12.72 0.90
C LYS A 464 -0.14 12.87 0.09
N ASP A 465 -0.13 12.39 -1.14
CA ASP A 465 -1.29 12.44 -2.04
C ASP A 465 -2.23 11.24 -1.81
N VAL A 466 -1.96 10.42 -0.80
CA VAL A 466 -2.83 9.33 -0.36
C VAL A 466 -3.65 9.79 0.84
N SER A 467 -4.93 9.41 0.89
CA SER A 467 -5.81 9.75 2.00
C SER A 467 -5.20 9.34 3.35
N PRO A 468 -5.18 10.24 4.37
CA PRO A 468 -4.77 9.87 5.72
C PRO A 468 -5.59 8.71 6.30
N ILE A 469 -6.85 8.57 5.85
CA ILE A 469 -7.73 7.47 6.27
C ILE A 469 -7.25 6.15 5.66
N LEU A 470 -6.98 6.11 4.36
CA LEU A 470 -6.43 4.94 3.67
C LEU A 470 -5.07 4.57 4.29
N PHE A 471 -4.18 5.55 4.43
CA PHE A 471 -2.86 5.37 5.01
C PHE A 471 -2.92 4.80 6.43
N GLY A 472 -3.83 5.31 7.28
CA GLY A 472 -4.03 4.80 8.64
C GLY A 472 -4.62 3.39 8.74
N GLN A 473 -5.08 2.79 7.64
CA GLN A 473 -5.49 1.38 7.61
C GLN A 473 -4.37 0.44 7.18
N ILE A 474 -3.26 0.96 6.67
CA ILE A 474 -2.12 0.19 6.18
C ILE A 474 -1.22 -0.13 7.37
N GLY A 475 -1.07 -1.42 7.66
CA GLY A 475 -0.22 -1.90 8.75
C GLY A 475 1.05 -2.60 8.29
N THR A 476 1.25 -2.80 6.99
CA THR A 476 2.52 -3.29 6.43
C THR A 476 3.04 -2.31 5.37
N MET A 477 4.29 -1.88 5.49
CA MET A 477 4.93 -0.98 4.53
C MET A 477 6.30 -1.48 4.09
N LEU A 478 6.57 -1.33 2.80
CA LEU A 478 7.87 -1.50 2.16
C LEU A 478 8.38 -0.12 1.79
N ILE A 479 9.35 0.39 2.54
CA ILE A 479 9.87 1.75 2.41
C ILE A 479 11.24 1.68 1.75
N HIS A 480 11.28 2.10 0.48
CA HIS A 480 12.50 2.36 -0.26
C HIS A 480 13.09 3.73 0.14
N ARG A 481 14.20 4.11 -0.49
CA ARG A 481 14.82 5.42 -0.29
C ARG A 481 13.82 6.57 -0.51
N LEU A 482 13.68 7.41 0.51
CA LEU A 482 12.99 8.70 0.48
C LEU A 482 13.96 9.82 0.82
N MET A 483 13.85 10.96 0.13
CA MET A 483 14.77 12.09 0.27
C MET A 483 14.11 13.32 0.88
N LEU A 484 12.82 13.54 0.59
CA LEU A 484 12.10 14.72 1.05
C LEU A 484 11.66 14.53 2.51
N ASN A 485 11.90 15.55 3.35
CA ASN A 485 11.49 15.56 4.77
C ASN A 485 10.00 15.25 4.93
N ASP A 486 9.23 15.76 3.99
CA ASP A 486 7.79 15.70 3.95
C ASP A 486 7.25 14.29 3.66
N GLU A 487 7.93 13.52 2.80
CA GLU A 487 7.63 12.11 2.56
C GLU A 487 8.03 11.26 3.78
N ILE A 488 9.19 11.57 4.37
CA ILE A 488 9.69 10.87 5.56
C ILE A 488 8.74 11.07 6.74
N ARG A 489 8.25 12.30 6.95
CA ARG A 489 7.23 12.59 7.99
C ARG A 489 5.94 11.82 7.80
N ALA A 490 5.56 11.48 6.57
CA ALA A 490 4.34 10.71 6.30
C ALA A 490 4.48 9.26 6.80
N VAL A 491 5.68 8.68 6.74
CA VAL A 491 5.96 7.29 7.18
C VAL A 491 6.55 7.19 8.59
N GLU A 492 6.93 8.33 9.18
CA GLU A 492 7.66 8.41 10.47
C GLU A 492 6.98 7.64 11.60
N SER A 493 5.64 7.67 11.66
CA SER A 493 4.88 6.95 12.70
C SER A 493 4.94 5.43 12.60
N HIS A 494 5.42 4.88 11.48
CA HIS A 494 5.53 3.44 11.23
C HIS A 494 6.98 2.93 11.36
N LEU A 495 7.92 3.83 11.62
CA LEU A 495 9.36 3.54 11.70
C LEU A 495 9.86 3.76 13.12
N ASP A 496 10.78 2.92 13.56
CA ASP A 496 11.59 3.20 14.73
C ASP A 496 12.70 4.23 14.39
N ASP A 497 13.33 4.79 15.43
CA ASP A 497 14.40 5.79 15.27
C ASP A 497 15.58 5.28 14.43
N TYR A 498 15.84 3.98 14.49
CA TYR A 498 16.93 3.35 13.74
C TYR A 498 16.60 3.33 12.24
N ALA A 499 15.44 2.80 11.87
CA ALA A 499 14.93 2.75 10.52
C ALA A 499 14.79 4.15 9.92
N LEU A 500 14.26 5.12 10.66
CA LEU A 500 14.11 6.50 10.22
C LEU A 500 15.45 7.14 9.79
N LYS A 501 16.52 6.89 10.56
CA LYS A 501 17.89 7.36 10.23
C LYS A 501 18.48 6.69 8.99
N HIS A 502 17.96 5.53 8.58
CA HIS A 502 18.44 4.75 7.45
C HIS A 502 17.65 4.97 6.16
N VAL A 503 16.41 5.49 6.20
CA VAL A 503 15.57 5.73 5.02
C VAL A 503 16.33 6.44 3.89
N ARG A 504 17.14 7.46 4.22
CA ARG A 504 17.93 8.22 3.22
C ARG A 504 19.16 7.50 2.67
N LYS A 505 19.62 6.47 3.38
CA LYS A 505 20.87 5.75 3.12
C LYS A 505 20.66 4.48 2.28
N LEU A 506 19.40 4.08 2.06
CA LEU A 506 19.07 2.90 1.27
C LEU A 506 19.56 3.05 -0.17
N ASN A 507 20.24 2.02 -0.68
CA ASN A 507 20.57 1.90 -2.09
C ASN A 507 19.34 1.47 -2.91
N GLN A 508 19.48 1.46 -4.24
CA GLN A 508 18.45 0.94 -5.12
C GLN A 508 18.17 -0.55 -4.82
N GLY A 509 16.89 -0.91 -4.70
CA GLY A 509 16.47 -2.27 -4.34
C GLY A 509 16.59 -2.62 -2.85
N GLU A 510 17.14 -1.72 -2.03
CA GLU A 510 17.14 -1.84 -0.57
C GLU A 510 15.85 -1.26 0.02
N VAL A 511 15.26 -1.99 0.97
CA VAL A 511 13.93 -1.70 1.51
C VAL A 511 13.91 -1.95 3.02
N ILE A 512 13.20 -1.08 3.72
CA ILE A 512 12.77 -1.30 5.10
C ILE A 512 11.35 -1.86 5.05
N LEU A 513 11.18 -3.11 5.50
CA LEU A 513 9.88 -3.72 5.71
C LEU A 513 9.47 -3.55 7.18
N THR A 514 8.40 -2.80 7.40
CA THR A 514 7.75 -2.62 8.71
C THR A 514 6.35 -3.25 8.66
N SER A 515 5.96 -3.92 9.73
CA SER A 515 4.61 -4.46 9.86
C SER A 515 4.20 -4.57 11.32
N VAL A 516 2.91 -4.35 11.59
CA VAL A 516 2.31 -4.70 12.89
C VAL A 516 2.29 -6.21 13.16
N ASN A 517 2.52 -7.03 12.13
CA ASN A 517 2.60 -8.49 12.24
C ASN A 517 4.04 -9.00 12.36
N LEU A 518 5.02 -8.11 12.47
CA LEU A 518 6.43 -8.44 12.63
C LEU A 518 6.93 -8.04 14.03
N LEU A 519 7.79 -8.88 14.59
CA LEU A 519 8.47 -8.63 15.87
C LEU A 519 9.49 -7.49 15.78
N HIS A 520 10.10 -7.32 14.60
CA HIS A 520 11.16 -6.34 14.37
C HIS A 520 11.17 -5.92 12.90
N ASN A 521 11.51 -4.66 12.63
CA ASN A 521 11.68 -4.14 11.28
C ASN A 521 12.77 -4.91 10.52
N MET A 522 12.52 -5.19 9.24
CA MET A 522 13.45 -5.93 8.40
C MET A 522 14.12 -5.02 7.38
N PHE A 523 15.43 -5.12 7.27
CA PHE A 523 16.22 -4.45 6.24
C PHE A 523 16.57 -5.48 5.17
N ILE A 524 16.00 -5.32 3.98
CA ILE A 524 16.04 -6.34 2.93
C ILE A 524 16.50 -5.76 1.60
N HIS A 525 17.16 -6.60 0.81
CA HIS A 525 17.48 -6.35 -0.59
C HIS A 525 16.57 -7.22 -1.44
N VAL A 526 15.77 -6.59 -2.29
CA VAL A 526 14.76 -7.29 -3.09
C VAL A 526 15.42 -8.03 -4.24
N LYS A 527 15.07 -9.31 -4.43
CA LYS A 527 15.47 -10.09 -5.60
C LYS A 527 14.59 -9.69 -6.78
N LYS A 528 15.19 -9.10 -7.81
CA LYS A 528 14.47 -8.75 -9.05
C LYS A 528 13.84 -10.01 -9.66
N SER A 529 12.56 -9.93 -10.03
CA SER A 529 11.89 -11.02 -10.76
C SER A 529 12.46 -11.16 -12.17
N GLU A 530 12.47 -12.38 -12.71
CA GLU A 530 12.84 -12.66 -14.10
C GLU A 530 11.72 -12.30 -15.09
N ARG A 531 10.52 -11.98 -14.59
CA ARG A 531 9.37 -11.56 -15.41
C ARG A 531 9.65 -10.25 -16.14
N THR A 532 9.07 -10.10 -17.32
CA THR A 532 9.20 -8.89 -18.13
C THR A 532 8.41 -7.74 -17.51
N GLN A 533 9.05 -6.58 -17.38
CA GLN A 533 8.45 -5.34 -16.87
C GLN A 533 8.90 -4.16 -17.73
N TYR A 534 7.96 -3.31 -18.14
CA TYR A 534 8.25 -2.16 -19.00
C TYR A 534 8.57 -0.89 -18.19
N ASN A 535 9.64 -0.93 -17.39
CA ASN A 535 10.06 0.18 -16.52
C ASN A 535 11.45 0.73 -16.83
N ASP A 536 12.02 0.37 -17.98
CA ASP A 536 13.34 0.85 -18.38
C ASP A 536 13.30 2.34 -18.70
N THR A 537 14.20 3.09 -18.06
CA THR A 537 14.42 4.51 -18.40
C THR A 537 15.26 4.58 -19.66
N PRO A 538 14.84 5.33 -20.71
CA PRO A 538 15.65 5.52 -21.90
C PRO A 538 17.05 6.05 -21.55
N LEU A 539 18.09 5.42 -22.10
CA LEU A 539 19.46 5.91 -21.99
C LEU A 539 19.64 7.13 -22.92
N LEU A 540 20.33 8.15 -22.43
CA LEU A 540 20.67 9.36 -23.21
C LEU A 540 21.80 9.13 -24.20
#